data_AF-A0A7W0VB52-F1
#
_entry.id   AF-A0A7W0VB52-F1
#
_cell.length_a   1.000
_cell.length_b   1.000
_cell.length_c   1.000
_cell.angle_alpha   90.00
_cell.angle_beta   90.00
_cell.angle_gamma   90.00
#
_symmetry.space_group_name_H-M   'P 1'
#
loop_
_entity.id
_entity.type
_entity.pdbx_description
1 polymer ?
#
loop_
_entity_poly.entity_id
_entity_poly.type
_entity_poly.pdbx_seq_one_letter_code
_entity_poly.pdbx_strand_id
1 'polypeptide(L)'
;GDVTIDVTHDVCAPITISSSAATATQLTGIDDAFSLWRSHGVDTLERVPEGVIDIRFEQASPVSFGFYDDETSVIYINASITDPRALSIVIAHELGHAFGLEHIEGRLSLMNPGNRNVTPNAEDDAAVQALWGPCPAL
;
A
#
# COMPACT_ATOMS: atom_id res chain seq x y z
N GLY A 1 4.20 14.95 -16.20
CA GLY A 1 3.12 14.07 -15.72
C GLY A 1 2.47 14.77 -14.57
N ASP A 2 1.21 14.47 -14.31
CA ASP A 2 0.58 14.91 -13.07
C ASP A 2 1.43 14.45 -11.88
N VAL A 3 1.62 15.34 -10.91
CA VAL A 3 2.34 15.05 -9.66
C VAL A 3 1.36 14.89 -8.50
N THR A 4 0.07 15.00 -8.77
CA THR A 4 -1.00 14.98 -7.79
C THR A 4 -1.63 13.60 -7.78
N ILE A 5 -1.86 13.04 -6.59
CA ILE A 5 -2.64 11.81 -6.42
C ILE A 5 -4.12 12.19 -6.40
N ASP A 6 -4.90 11.70 -7.37
CA ASP A 6 -6.30 12.11 -7.58
C ASP A 6 -7.27 11.47 -6.58
N VAL A 7 -7.15 10.17 -6.34
CA VAL A 7 -7.98 9.45 -5.35
C VAL A 7 -7.12 8.94 -4.21
N THR A 8 -7.49 9.33 -2.99
CA THR A 8 -6.87 8.89 -1.74
C THR A 8 -7.92 8.40 -0.75
N HIS A 9 -7.49 7.55 0.19
CA HIS A 9 -8.34 6.90 1.17
C HIS A 9 -7.92 7.30 2.58
N ASP A 10 -8.89 7.82 3.34
CA ASP A 10 -8.69 8.24 4.73
C ASP A 10 -8.35 7.04 5.60
N VAL A 11 -7.13 7.00 6.12
CA VAL A 11 -6.62 5.94 7.00
C VAL A 11 -7.40 5.79 8.30
N CYS A 12 -8.21 6.79 8.67
CA CYS A 12 -9.04 6.76 9.87
C CYS A 12 -10.48 6.32 9.60
N ALA A 13 -10.87 6.15 8.33
CA ALA A 13 -12.12 5.53 7.92
C ALA A 13 -11.90 4.07 7.49
N PRO A 14 -12.91 3.19 7.54
CA PRO A 14 -12.79 1.82 7.02
C PRO A 14 -12.33 1.81 5.55
N ILE A 15 -11.22 1.15 5.26
CA ILE A 15 -10.69 0.95 3.91
C ILE A 15 -10.84 -0.52 3.57
N THR A 16 -11.75 -0.81 2.64
CA THR A 16 -12.05 -2.16 2.20
C THR A 16 -11.26 -2.51 0.94
N ILE A 17 -10.63 -3.69 0.93
CA ILE A 17 -9.73 -4.12 -0.14
C ILE A 17 -10.23 -5.44 -0.73
N SER A 18 -10.37 -5.51 -2.05
CA SER A 18 -10.63 -6.74 -2.79
C SER A 18 -9.38 -7.26 -3.49
N SER A 19 -9.34 -8.57 -3.74
CA SER A 19 -8.35 -9.20 -4.62
C SER A 19 -8.86 -10.55 -5.12
N SER A 20 -9.78 -10.51 -6.09
CA SER A 20 -10.58 -11.67 -6.51
C SER A 20 -9.77 -12.80 -7.16
N ALA A 21 -8.64 -12.49 -7.79
CA ALA A 21 -7.79 -13.44 -8.51
C ALA A 21 -6.50 -13.83 -7.74
N ALA A 22 -6.32 -13.37 -6.51
CA ALA A 22 -5.11 -13.63 -5.75
C ALA A 22 -4.99 -15.09 -5.30
N THR A 23 -3.78 -15.62 -5.42
CA THR A 23 -3.40 -16.91 -4.83
C THR A 23 -3.29 -16.81 -3.30
N ALA A 24 -3.25 -17.96 -2.61
CA ALA A 24 -3.09 -17.98 -1.15
C ALA A 24 -1.83 -17.23 -0.67
N THR A 25 -0.70 -17.36 -1.37
CA THR A 25 0.54 -16.64 -1.04
C THR A 25 0.38 -15.13 -1.21
N GLN A 26 -0.30 -14.70 -2.27
CA GLN A 26 -0.58 -13.27 -2.51
C GLN A 26 -1.52 -12.70 -1.44
N LEU A 27 -2.54 -13.45 -1.06
CA LEU A 27 -3.45 -13.09 0.03
C LEU A 27 -2.70 -12.94 1.36
N THR A 28 -1.75 -13.83 1.67
CA THR A 28 -0.84 -13.67 2.83
C THR A 28 0.01 -12.41 2.71
N GLY A 29 0.56 -12.11 1.54
CA GLY A 29 1.32 -10.87 1.31
C GLY A 29 0.48 -9.60 1.57
N ILE A 30 -0.81 -9.62 1.22
CA ILE A 30 -1.74 -8.53 1.53
C ILE A 30 -1.96 -8.42 3.04
N ASP A 31 -2.22 -9.53 3.74
CA ASP A 31 -2.40 -9.53 5.20
C ASP A 31 -1.15 -9.05 5.95
N ASP A 32 0.03 -9.42 5.47
CA ASP A 32 1.31 -8.97 6.01
C ASP A 32 1.51 -7.46 5.78
N ALA A 33 1.15 -6.95 4.60
CA ALA A 33 1.17 -5.51 4.30
C ALA A 33 0.19 -4.73 5.21
N PHE A 34 -0.98 -5.28 5.50
CA PHE A 34 -1.92 -4.68 6.46
C PHE A 34 -1.31 -4.67 7.84
N SER A 35 -0.64 -5.75 8.25
CA SER A 35 0.02 -5.83 9.55
C SER A 35 1.13 -4.79 9.69
N LEU A 36 1.87 -4.49 8.62
CA LEU A 36 2.84 -3.39 8.58
C LEU A 36 2.16 -2.05 8.83
N TRP A 37 1.03 -1.76 8.18
CA TRP A 37 0.35 -0.47 8.39
C TRP A 37 -0.37 -0.37 9.74
N ARG A 38 -0.93 -1.48 10.24
CA ARG A 38 -1.56 -1.55 11.58
C ARG A 38 -0.58 -1.30 12.71
N SER A 39 0.65 -1.84 12.62
CA SER A 39 1.68 -1.53 13.63
C SER A 39 2.12 -0.07 13.63
N HIS A 40 1.67 0.71 12.65
CA HIS A 40 1.90 2.13 12.46
C HIS A 40 0.60 2.96 12.57
N GLY A 41 -0.48 2.38 13.12
CA GLY A 41 -1.69 3.10 13.50
C GLY A 41 -2.80 3.15 12.45
N VAL A 42 -2.65 2.46 11.31
CA VAL A 42 -3.70 2.33 10.29
C VAL A 42 -4.48 1.04 10.52
N ASP A 43 -5.45 1.09 11.44
CA ASP A 43 -6.20 -0.08 11.92
C ASP A 43 -7.46 -0.41 11.09
N THR A 44 -7.74 0.36 10.06
CA THR A 44 -9.01 0.36 9.32
C THR A 44 -9.05 -0.51 8.07
N LEU A 45 -7.93 -1.19 7.75
CA LEU A 45 -7.80 -2.05 6.57
C LEU A 45 -8.55 -3.37 6.76
N GLU A 46 -9.42 -3.72 5.81
CA GLU A 46 -10.16 -4.99 5.81
C GLU A 46 -10.21 -5.60 4.40
N ARG A 47 -9.97 -6.92 4.29
CA ARG A 47 -10.20 -7.63 3.03
C ARG A 47 -11.66 -8.04 2.92
N VAL A 48 -12.29 -7.70 1.80
CA VAL A 48 -13.69 -8.04 1.49
C VAL A 48 -13.80 -8.51 0.02
N PRO A 49 -14.92 -9.14 -0.37
CA PRO A 49 -15.12 -9.53 -1.78
C PRO A 49 -15.16 -8.36 -2.76
N GLU A 50 -15.75 -7.23 -2.35
CA GLU A 50 -15.89 -6.01 -3.14
C GLU A 50 -15.39 -4.82 -2.30
N GLY A 51 -14.18 -4.35 -2.59
CA GLY A 51 -13.50 -3.29 -1.85
C GLY A 51 -13.51 -1.94 -2.58
N VAL A 52 -13.21 -0.87 -1.86
CA VAL A 52 -12.95 0.46 -2.46
C VAL A 52 -11.57 0.52 -3.13
N ILE A 53 -10.65 -0.38 -2.75
CA ILE A 53 -9.38 -0.62 -3.44
C ILE A 53 -9.36 -2.06 -3.98
N ASP A 54 -8.97 -2.23 -5.24
CA ASP A 54 -8.76 -3.56 -5.84
C ASP A 54 -7.26 -3.84 -6.03
N ILE A 55 -6.75 -4.93 -5.44
CA ILE A 55 -5.36 -5.37 -5.64
C ILE A 55 -5.33 -6.45 -6.72
N ARG A 56 -4.60 -6.18 -7.80
CA ARG A 56 -4.40 -7.08 -8.95
C ARG A 56 -2.95 -7.52 -9.06
N PHE A 57 -2.75 -8.78 -9.41
CA PHE A 57 -1.43 -9.35 -9.64
C PHE A 57 -1.23 -9.62 -11.13
N GLU A 58 -0.32 -8.88 -11.75
CA GLU A 58 -0.07 -8.96 -13.20
C GLU A 58 1.41 -9.18 -13.51
N GLN A 59 1.69 -9.83 -14.65
CA GLN A 59 3.07 -9.97 -15.11
C GLN A 59 3.54 -8.63 -15.66
N ALA A 60 4.64 -8.12 -15.09
CA ALA A 60 5.27 -6.89 -15.54
C ALA A 60 6.79 -7.07 -15.65
N SER A 61 7.48 -6.06 -16.19
CA SER A 61 8.94 -6.03 -16.21
C SER A 61 9.53 -6.25 -14.80
N PRO A 62 10.63 -6.99 -14.63
CA PRO A 62 11.23 -7.24 -13.31
C PRO A 62 11.70 -5.99 -12.55
N VAL A 63 11.78 -4.84 -13.20
CA VAL A 63 12.13 -3.54 -12.57
C VAL A 63 10.90 -2.73 -12.15
N SER A 64 9.69 -3.18 -12.50
CA SER A 64 8.42 -2.61 -12.06
C SER A 64 7.82 -3.53 -11.01
N PHE A 65 7.68 -3.04 -9.77
CA PHE A 65 7.22 -3.88 -8.65
C PHE A 65 5.75 -3.71 -8.33
N GLY A 66 5.25 -2.48 -8.39
CA GLY A 66 3.85 -2.15 -8.24
C GLY A 66 3.53 -0.77 -8.82
N PHE A 67 2.25 -0.46 -8.83
CA PHE A 67 1.71 0.84 -9.19
C PHE A 67 0.30 0.99 -8.62
N TYR A 68 0.03 2.11 -7.95
CA TYR A 68 -1.32 2.56 -7.62
C TYR A 68 -1.87 3.44 -8.74
N ASP A 69 -2.93 2.98 -9.39
CA ASP A 69 -3.76 3.76 -10.32
C ASP A 69 -4.74 4.60 -9.49
N ASP A 70 -4.40 5.88 -9.36
CA ASP A 70 -5.09 6.84 -8.52
C ASP A 70 -6.33 7.44 -9.18
N GLU A 71 -6.60 7.16 -10.45
CA GLU A 71 -7.87 7.49 -11.07
C GLU A 71 -8.95 6.43 -10.81
N THR A 72 -8.55 5.17 -10.64
CA THR A 72 -9.47 4.03 -10.50
C THR A 72 -9.39 3.28 -9.18
N SER A 73 -8.48 3.67 -8.27
CA SER A 73 -8.23 2.98 -7.00
C SER A 73 -7.87 1.50 -7.17
N VAL A 74 -6.98 1.21 -8.13
CA VAL A 74 -6.47 -0.15 -8.37
C VAL A 74 -4.98 -0.20 -8.06
N ILE A 75 -4.57 -1.16 -7.24
CA ILE A 75 -3.17 -1.45 -6.98
C ILE A 75 -2.75 -2.62 -7.87
N TYR A 76 -1.80 -2.39 -8.75
CA TYR A 76 -1.16 -3.42 -9.56
C TYR A 76 0.13 -3.86 -8.87
N ILE A 77 0.31 -5.17 -8.69
CA ILE A 77 1.51 -5.78 -8.10
C ILE A 77 2.11 -6.75 -9.12
N ASN A 78 3.43 -6.68 -9.31
CA ASN A 78 4.11 -7.58 -10.20
C ASN A 78 4.07 -9.02 -9.66
N ALA A 79 3.38 -9.90 -10.37
CA ALA A 79 3.21 -11.31 -10.01
C ALA A 79 4.53 -12.13 -10.04
N SER A 80 5.63 -11.57 -10.53
CA SER A 80 6.96 -12.18 -10.47
C SER A 80 7.65 -12.05 -9.11
N ILE A 81 7.12 -11.22 -8.19
CA ILE A 81 7.65 -11.10 -6.82
C ILE A 81 7.27 -12.33 -6.02
N THR A 82 8.24 -13.21 -5.77
CA THR A 82 8.03 -14.48 -5.06
C THR A 82 8.54 -14.47 -3.61
N ASP A 83 9.39 -13.51 -3.25
CA ASP A 83 9.84 -13.32 -1.87
C ASP A 83 8.67 -12.74 -1.04
N PRO A 84 8.17 -13.45 -0.01
CA PRO A 84 7.03 -12.98 0.79
C PRO A 84 7.26 -11.64 1.48
N ARG A 85 8.48 -11.37 1.96
CA ARG A 85 8.80 -10.10 2.62
C ARG A 85 8.84 -8.97 1.62
N ALA A 86 9.44 -9.19 0.46
CA ALA A 86 9.45 -8.18 -0.59
C ALA A 86 8.03 -7.89 -1.10
N LEU A 87 7.19 -8.93 -1.21
CA LEU A 87 5.81 -8.81 -1.66
C LEU A 87 5.00 -7.92 -0.71
N SER A 88 5.06 -8.17 0.60
CA SER A 88 4.31 -7.35 1.58
C SER A 88 4.82 -5.91 1.65
N ILE A 89 6.12 -5.67 1.49
CA ILE A 89 6.69 -4.31 1.43
C ILE A 89 6.21 -3.56 0.20
N VAL A 90 6.18 -4.21 -0.98
CA VAL A 90 5.69 -3.56 -2.21
C VAL A 90 4.19 -3.28 -2.09
N ILE A 91 3.38 -4.21 -1.58
CA ILE A 91 1.95 -3.95 -1.35
C ILE A 91 1.75 -2.79 -0.36
N ALA A 92 2.53 -2.75 0.72
CA ALA A 92 2.47 -1.66 1.70
C ALA A 92 2.86 -0.32 1.07
N HIS A 93 3.85 -0.29 0.16
CA HIS A 93 4.24 0.89 -0.58
C HIS A 93 3.09 1.44 -1.43
N GLU A 94 2.45 0.58 -2.23
CA GLU A 94 1.32 1.01 -3.07
C GLU A 94 0.10 1.44 -2.22
N LEU A 95 -0.13 0.81 -1.07
CA LEU A 95 -1.12 1.29 -0.10
C LEU A 95 -0.76 2.68 0.44
N GLY A 96 0.52 2.99 0.61
CA GLY A 96 0.98 4.33 0.97
C GLY A 96 0.54 5.38 -0.05
N HIS A 97 0.64 5.09 -1.35
CA HIS A 97 0.08 5.95 -2.40
C HIS A 97 -1.43 6.07 -2.30
N ALA A 98 -2.15 4.98 -2.02
CA ALA A 98 -3.59 5.04 -1.76
C ALA A 98 -3.94 5.89 -0.53
N PHE A 99 -3.03 6.07 0.43
CA PHE A 99 -3.19 6.99 1.58
C PHE A 99 -2.75 8.43 1.25
N GLY A 100 -2.32 8.71 0.02
CA GLY A 100 -1.86 10.02 -0.42
C GLY A 100 -0.37 10.31 -0.19
N LEU A 101 0.43 9.30 0.18
CA LEU A 101 1.87 9.48 0.30
C LEU A 101 2.54 9.52 -1.08
N GLU A 102 3.38 10.52 -1.29
CA GLU A 102 4.24 10.59 -2.48
C GLU A 102 5.55 9.82 -2.27
N HIS A 103 6.27 9.59 -3.37
CA HIS A 103 7.63 9.06 -3.29
C HIS A 103 8.55 9.96 -2.49
N ILE A 104 9.48 9.34 -1.78
CA ILE A 104 10.52 10.02 -1.01
C ILE A 104 11.89 9.61 -1.55
N GLU A 105 12.82 10.58 -1.61
CA GLU A 105 14.20 10.34 -1.98
C GLU A 105 15.15 10.78 -0.86
N GLY A 106 16.34 10.17 -0.80
CA GLY A 106 17.43 10.63 0.06
C GLY A 106 17.35 10.25 1.55
N ARG A 107 16.34 9.46 1.96
CA ARG A 107 16.26 8.86 3.31
C ARG A 107 15.77 7.41 3.25
N LEU A 108 15.83 6.68 4.37
CA LEU A 108 15.18 5.37 4.46
C LEU A 108 13.69 5.60 4.67
N SER A 109 12.87 5.08 3.76
CA SER A 109 11.40 5.18 3.81
C SER A 109 10.79 3.96 3.12
N LEU A 110 9.60 3.56 3.56
CA LEU A 110 8.76 2.66 2.78
C LEU A 110 8.52 3.21 1.37
N MET A 111 8.29 4.52 1.26
CA MET A 111 7.92 5.26 0.04
C MET A 111 9.10 5.58 -0.88
N ASN A 112 10.28 4.98 -0.66
CA ASN A 112 11.37 5.08 -1.62
C ASN A 112 11.03 4.31 -2.91
N PRO A 113 11.25 4.90 -4.11
CA PRO A 113 11.03 4.20 -5.36
C PRO A 113 11.81 2.89 -5.44
N GLY A 114 11.11 1.80 -5.77
CA GLY A 114 11.73 0.48 -5.91
C GLY A 114 12.12 -0.20 -4.59
N ASN A 115 11.67 0.31 -3.44
CA ASN A 115 11.92 -0.29 -2.15
C ASN A 115 11.31 -1.70 -2.03
N ARG A 116 12.09 -2.63 -1.48
CA ARG A 116 11.68 -4.02 -1.21
C ARG A 116 12.14 -4.53 0.15
N ASN A 117 12.78 -3.68 0.95
CA ASN A 117 13.52 -4.09 2.15
C ASN A 117 13.17 -3.29 3.40
N VAL A 118 12.72 -2.04 3.22
CA VAL A 118 12.39 -1.10 4.28
C VAL A 118 10.90 -1.17 4.55
N THR A 119 10.52 -1.45 5.80
CA THR A 119 9.14 -1.37 6.30
C THR A 119 8.80 0.10 6.63
N PRO A 120 7.50 0.45 6.87
CA PRO A 120 7.19 1.77 7.40
C PRO A 120 8.04 2.12 8.62
N ASN A 121 8.32 3.40 8.79
CA ASN A 121 9.07 3.93 9.92
C ASN A 121 8.43 5.22 10.45
N ALA A 122 8.98 5.76 11.55
CA ALA A 122 8.41 6.93 12.23
C ALA A 122 8.24 8.18 11.35
N GLU A 123 9.04 8.33 10.29
CA GLU A 123 8.88 9.45 9.36
C GLU A 123 7.78 9.19 8.33
N ASP A 124 7.51 7.93 7.98
CA ASP A 124 6.34 7.54 7.19
C ASP A 124 5.05 7.74 8.02
N ASP A 125 5.09 7.43 9.32
CA ASP A 125 3.99 7.68 10.27
C ASP A 125 3.67 9.18 10.37
N ALA A 126 4.70 10.01 10.49
CA ALA A 126 4.55 11.45 10.54
C ALA A 126 3.94 12.01 9.24
N ALA A 127 4.27 11.41 8.09
CA ALA A 127 3.69 11.81 6.80
C ALA A 127 2.20 11.45 6.72
N VAL A 128 1.81 10.24 7.16
CA VAL A 128 0.40 9.84 7.25
C VAL A 128 -0.37 10.76 8.21
N GLN A 129 0.19 11.04 9.40
CA GLN A 129 -0.42 11.94 10.38
C GLN A 129 -0.53 13.38 9.87
N ALA A 130 0.39 13.84 9.02
CA ALA A 130 0.30 15.17 8.42
C ALA A 130 -0.86 15.29 7.43
N LEU A 131 -1.24 14.19 6.76
CA LEU A 131 -2.36 14.14 5.82
C LEU A 131 -3.71 14.00 6.53
N TRP A 132 -3.81 13.04 7.45
CA TRP A 132 -5.09 12.61 8.02
C TRP A 132 -5.31 13.04 9.47
N GLY A 133 -4.27 13.51 10.16
CA GLY A 133 -4.30 13.77 11.59
C GLY A 133 -4.35 12.49 12.43
N PRO A 134 -4.59 12.60 13.74
CA PRO A 134 -4.78 11.45 14.60
C PRO A 134 -6.16 10.82 14.37
N CYS A 135 -6.20 9.50 14.19
CA CYS A 135 -7.47 8.80 14.09
C CYS A 135 -8.25 8.90 15.42
N PRO A 136 -9.57 9.14 15.36
CA PRO A 136 -10.41 9.11 16.56
C PRO A 136 -10.29 7.74 17.23
N ALA A 137 -10.22 7.71 18.56
CA ALA A 137 -10.38 6.45 19.28
C ALA A 137 -11.79 5.90 18.99
N LEU A 138 -11.85 4.70 18.40
CA LEU A 138 -13.08 3.95 18.19
C LEU A 138 -13.68 3.49 19.54
#